data_AF-A0A501PRD1-F1
#
_entry.id   AF-A0A501PRD1-F1
#
_cell.length_a   1.000
_cell.length_b   1.000
_cell.length_c   1.000
_cell.angle_alpha   90.00
_cell.angle_beta   90.00
_cell.angle_gamma   90.00
#
_symmetry.space_group_name_H-M   'P 1'
#
loop_
_entity.id
_entity.type
_entity.pdbx_description
1 polymer ?
#
loop_
_entity_poly.entity_id
_entity_poly.type
_entity_poly.pdbx_seq_one_letter_code
_entity_poly.pdbx_strand_id
1 'polypeptide(L)'
;MLNRKTISVAVIVLVVLSGLYFLVWRPSSAADDMVYVTEALDRGSINRSIYTSGTVQPVVSVDVGSQLSGQITALYKDYNSEVRKDEIIAKIDPRSFAARVRQSEADVALADANLEKAKASLVQEQALLHQAELAFRRQKELLGRGNVSQSAYDEAEASYKTAEAAVLVARSQVKNAEAALLQSRENLEQNQLDLDRTDIRSPIDGVVIDRVVNVGQTVAASMSTPVLFTIAQDLREMQIEAEVDEADIGNIRDGNIVFFTVDAFPDLKFEGSVRQVRLAPEESQSVVTYTVIISARNEELKLLPGMTANVNIITGQRKNVLRVRNQALRYSPRDESLVVEAEPLSAPPANGSRSGPRLPEELNLTDAQQAEIDARLKELFDSNRDRIMGPPPGAAERDAMRQRMNNIFREVLTPEQFDLLEKEQNSRERPRDGVLYTRDADGRLVRYSILIGISDEDYTEIIGNPPYLSAGTEVVLREKSVRKD
;
A
#
# COMPACT_ATOMS: atom_id res chain seq x y z
N MET A 1 -96.95 33.05 -21.57
CA MET A 1 -96.80 32.89 -20.10
C MET A 1 -96.57 31.41 -19.81
N LEU A 2 -95.31 30.98 -19.61
CA LEU A 2 -95.03 29.59 -19.22
C LEU A 2 -95.45 29.39 -17.75
N ASN A 3 -96.19 28.32 -17.50
CA ASN A 3 -96.84 28.04 -16.24
C ASN A 3 -95.81 27.72 -15.14
N ARG A 4 -95.81 28.41 -14.00
CA ARG A 4 -94.78 28.27 -12.92
C ARG A 4 -94.60 26.83 -12.42
N LYS A 5 -95.59 25.95 -12.63
CA LYS A 5 -95.56 24.52 -12.27
C LYS A 5 -94.69 23.66 -13.19
N THR A 6 -94.52 24.02 -14.47
CA THR A 6 -93.67 23.23 -15.39
C THR A 6 -92.18 23.52 -15.18
N ILE A 7 -91.84 24.74 -14.77
CA ILE A 7 -90.46 25.13 -14.44
C ILE A 7 -89.98 24.44 -13.16
N SER A 8 -90.84 24.30 -12.16
CA SER A 8 -90.48 23.64 -10.89
C SER A 8 -90.27 22.13 -11.04
N VAL A 9 -91.04 21.46 -11.90
CA VAL A 9 -90.83 20.03 -12.21
C VAL A 9 -89.54 19.82 -13.00
N ALA A 10 -89.22 20.69 -13.97
CA ALA A 10 -87.98 20.59 -14.74
C ALA A 10 -86.72 20.74 -13.87
N VAL A 11 -86.75 21.65 -12.89
CA VAL A 11 -85.62 21.84 -11.95
C VAL A 11 -85.43 20.64 -11.04
N ILE A 12 -86.52 20.04 -10.53
CA ILE A 12 -86.43 18.84 -9.68
C ILE A 12 -85.87 17.66 -10.47
N VAL A 13 -86.30 17.47 -11.71
CA VAL A 13 -85.77 16.41 -12.59
C VAL A 13 -84.28 16.64 -12.87
N LEU A 14 -83.84 17.88 -13.06
CA LEU A 14 -82.43 18.20 -13.31
C LEU A 14 -81.54 18.00 -12.07
N VAL A 15 -82.06 18.25 -10.86
CA VAL A 15 -81.36 17.98 -9.60
C VAL A 15 -81.30 16.48 -9.28
N VAL A 16 -82.35 15.72 -9.60
CA VAL A 16 -82.35 14.26 -9.44
C VAL A 16 -81.43 13.62 -10.47
N LEU A 17 -81.40 14.12 -11.71
CA LEU A 17 -80.47 13.64 -12.74
C LEU A 17 -79.02 14.03 -12.42
N SER A 18 -78.74 15.22 -11.89
CA SER A 18 -77.37 15.58 -11.46
C SER A 18 -76.95 14.81 -10.22
N GLY A 19 -77.87 14.53 -9.28
CA GLY A 19 -77.64 13.67 -8.13
C GLY A 19 -77.37 12.22 -8.51
N LEU A 20 -78.14 11.65 -9.46
CA LEU A 20 -77.87 10.31 -10.00
C LEU A 20 -76.58 10.27 -10.79
N TYR A 21 -76.28 11.32 -11.56
CA TYR A 21 -75.03 11.43 -12.31
C TYR A 21 -73.83 11.47 -11.37
N PHE A 22 -73.91 12.20 -10.25
CA PHE A 22 -72.83 12.25 -9.27
C PHE A 22 -72.69 10.96 -8.45
N LEU A 23 -73.77 10.19 -8.30
CA LEU A 23 -73.77 8.93 -7.54
C LEU A 23 -73.31 7.74 -8.40
N VAL A 24 -73.62 7.76 -9.71
CA VAL A 24 -73.13 6.77 -10.70
C VAL A 24 -71.73 7.13 -11.21
N TRP A 25 -71.40 8.42 -11.24
CA TRP A 25 -70.08 8.95 -11.59
C TRP A 25 -69.31 9.41 -10.35
N ARG A 26 -69.51 8.69 -9.24
CA ARG A 26 -68.47 8.64 -8.22
C ARG A 26 -67.30 7.94 -8.91
N PRO A 27 -66.13 8.59 -9.10
CA PRO A 27 -64.96 7.85 -9.53
C PRO A 27 -64.75 6.82 -8.43
N SER A 28 -65.16 5.58 -8.69
CA SER A 28 -64.51 4.43 -8.10
C SER A 28 -63.05 4.73 -8.31
N SER A 29 -62.29 4.95 -7.23
CA SER A 29 -60.85 4.91 -7.30
C SER A 29 -60.57 3.57 -7.95
N ALA A 30 -60.35 3.60 -9.26
CA ALA A 30 -59.78 2.49 -9.97
C ALA A 30 -58.48 2.31 -9.21
N ALA A 31 -58.43 1.24 -8.42
CA ALA A 31 -57.16 0.62 -8.10
C ALA A 31 -56.50 0.50 -9.47
N ASP A 32 -55.56 1.41 -9.73
CA ASP A 32 -54.67 1.34 -10.87
C ASP A 32 -54.20 -0.11 -10.85
N ASP A 33 -54.46 -0.87 -11.92
CA ASP A 33 -54.18 -2.31 -11.96
C ASP A 33 -52.64 -2.43 -11.94
N MET A 34 -52.08 -2.37 -10.73
CA MET A 34 -50.66 -2.25 -10.49
C MET A 34 -50.06 -3.64 -10.68
N VAL A 35 -49.29 -3.79 -11.75
CA VAL A 35 -48.57 -5.04 -12.02
C VAL A 35 -47.23 -4.96 -11.31
N TYR A 36 -47.11 -5.72 -10.23
CA TYR A 36 -45.85 -5.92 -9.53
C TYR A 36 -45.00 -6.93 -10.29
N VAL A 37 -43.73 -6.60 -10.49
CA VAL A 37 -42.72 -7.55 -10.99
C VAL A 37 -42.07 -8.19 -9.77
N THR A 38 -42.27 -9.49 -9.59
CA THR A 38 -41.68 -10.28 -8.51
C THR A 38 -40.52 -11.16 -9.01
N GLU A 39 -39.60 -11.51 -8.12
CA GLU A 39 -38.55 -12.51 -8.35
C GLU A 39 -38.45 -13.41 -7.11
N ALA A 40 -38.26 -14.71 -7.35
CA ALA A 40 -38.11 -15.69 -6.28
C ALA A 40 -36.71 -15.61 -5.67
N LEU A 41 -36.62 -15.65 -4.33
CA LEU A 41 -35.33 -15.80 -3.65
C LEU A 41 -34.67 -17.12 -4.04
N ASP A 42 -33.37 -17.10 -4.29
CA ASP A 42 -32.60 -18.32 -4.55
C ASP A 42 -31.38 -18.41 -3.65
N ARG A 43 -30.70 -19.56 -3.70
CA ARG A 43 -29.43 -19.76 -3.01
C ARG A 43 -28.31 -19.78 -4.03
N GLY A 44 -27.30 -18.95 -3.81
CA GLY A 44 -26.18 -18.80 -4.72
C GLY A 44 -24.89 -18.47 -4.01
N SER A 45 -23.82 -18.33 -4.78
CA SER A 45 -22.59 -17.74 -4.29
C SER A 45 -22.60 -16.25 -4.59
N ILE A 46 -22.17 -15.44 -3.63
CA ILE A 46 -21.99 -13.98 -3.76
C ILE A 46 -20.51 -13.69 -3.52
N ASN A 47 -19.92 -12.87 -4.40
CA ASN A 47 -18.54 -12.43 -4.29
C ASN A 47 -18.52 -10.90 -4.24
N ARG A 48 -18.00 -10.33 -3.15
CA ARG A 48 -17.70 -8.90 -3.12
C ARG A 48 -16.40 -8.65 -3.86
N SER A 49 -16.50 -7.84 -4.90
CA SER A 49 -15.46 -7.55 -5.85
C SER A 49 -15.21 -6.04 -5.87
N ILE A 50 -13.95 -5.62 -5.87
CA ILE A 50 -13.56 -4.23 -6.10
C ILE A 50 -12.94 -4.18 -7.49
N TYR A 51 -13.45 -3.29 -8.34
CA TYR A 51 -12.91 -3.04 -9.66
C TYR A 51 -12.03 -1.80 -9.63
N THR A 52 -10.80 -1.94 -10.09
CA THR A 52 -9.82 -0.85 -10.17
C THR A 52 -8.96 -1.03 -11.42
N SER A 53 -8.26 0.02 -11.82
CA SER A 53 -7.21 -0.03 -12.83
C SER A 53 -5.84 0.01 -12.18
N GLY A 54 -4.86 -0.59 -12.84
CA GLY A 54 -3.46 -0.51 -12.42
C GLY A 54 -2.50 -0.57 -13.58
N THR A 55 -1.23 -0.30 -13.28
CA THR A 55 -0.15 -0.40 -14.27
C THR A 55 0.70 -1.62 -13.99
N VAL A 56 0.97 -2.41 -15.03
CA VAL A 56 1.85 -3.58 -14.95
C VAL A 56 3.31 -3.11 -14.95
N GLN A 57 4.10 -3.54 -13.97
CA GLN A 57 5.51 -3.20 -13.81
C GLN A 57 6.35 -4.45 -13.46
N PRO A 58 7.66 -4.46 -13.75
CA PRO A 58 8.55 -5.50 -13.26
C PRO A 58 8.62 -5.46 -11.73
N VAL A 59 8.85 -6.60 -11.08
CA VAL A 59 9.04 -6.64 -9.61
C VAL A 59 10.29 -5.87 -9.18
N VAL A 60 11.37 -5.96 -9.96
CA VAL A 60 12.63 -5.23 -9.72
C VAL A 60 13.06 -4.53 -10.99
N SER A 61 13.11 -3.21 -10.95
CA SER A 61 13.69 -2.37 -11.99
C SER A 61 14.65 -1.35 -11.38
N VAL A 62 15.69 -1.00 -12.15
CA VAL A 62 16.69 -0.02 -11.74
C VAL A 62 16.93 0.98 -12.86
N ASP A 63 16.89 2.26 -12.49
CA ASP A 63 17.26 3.37 -13.36
C ASP A 63 18.77 3.60 -13.31
N VAL A 64 19.42 3.47 -14.46
CA VAL A 64 20.85 3.69 -14.64
C VAL A 64 21.06 5.09 -15.21
N GLY A 65 21.63 5.97 -14.40
CA GLY A 65 21.99 7.32 -14.80
C GLY A 65 23.49 7.57 -14.94
N SER A 66 23.87 8.80 -15.32
CA SER A 66 25.27 9.24 -15.31
C SER A 66 25.51 10.30 -14.24
N GLN A 67 26.59 10.12 -13.49
CA GLN A 67 27.11 11.12 -12.55
C GLN A 67 28.04 12.15 -13.23
N LEU A 68 28.52 11.83 -14.44
CA LEU A 68 29.45 12.64 -15.20
C LEU A 68 28.77 13.31 -16.38
N SER A 69 29.21 14.53 -16.67
CA SER A 69 28.79 15.26 -17.87
C SER A 69 29.73 14.93 -19.02
N GLY A 70 29.18 14.74 -20.21
CA GLY A 70 29.96 14.42 -21.40
C GLY A 70 29.08 13.98 -22.56
N GLN A 71 29.70 13.73 -23.71
CA GLN A 71 28.99 13.23 -24.88
C GLN A 71 28.99 11.70 -24.88
N ILE A 72 27.86 11.07 -25.20
CA ILE A 72 27.78 9.63 -25.43
C ILE A 72 28.50 9.29 -26.74
N THR A 73 29.56 8.50 -26.68
CA THR A 73 30.38 8.12 -27.85
C THR A 73 30.00 6.76 -28.40
N ALA A 74 29.54 5.85 -27.56
CA ALA A 74 29.11 4.52 -27.96
C ALA A 74 27.94 4.01 -27.10
N LEU A 75 27.07 3.24 -27.73
CA LEU A 75 26.03 2.45 -27.08
C LEU A 75 26.31 0.99 -27.44
N TYR A 76 26.46 0.14 -26.43
CA TYR A 76 26.71 -1.30 -26.61
C TYR A 76 25.45 -2.14 -26.49
N LYS A 77 24.41 -1.57 -25.85
CA LYS A 77 23.11 -2.21 -25.65
C LYS A 77 22.00 -1.28 -26.10
N ASP A 78 20.96 -1.89 -26.65
CA ASP A 78 19.77 -1.21 -27.14
C ASP A 78 18.53 -1.73 -26.39
N TYR A 79 17.35 -1.22 -26.75
CA TYR A 79 16.07 -1.71 -26.25
C TYR A 79 15.99 -3.24 -26.38
N ASN A 80 15.40 -3.89 -25.37
CA ASN A 80 15.19 -5.35 -25.31
C ASN A 80 16.48 -6.19 -25.29
N SER A 81 17.65 -5.56 -25.14
CA SER A 81 18.92 -6.30 -25.02
C SER A 81 19.07 -6.84 -23.60
N GLU A 82 19.48 -8.11 -23.50
CA GLU A 82 19.90 -8.69 -22.22
C GLU A 82 21.25 -8.11 -21.78
N VAL A 83 21.34 -7.85 -20.48
CA VAL A 83 22.52 -7.29 -19.83
C VAL A 83 22.88 -8.10 -18.60
N ARG A 84 24.17 -8.23 -18.35
CA ARG A 84 24.70 -8.79 -17.11
C ARG A 84 25.14 -7.69 -16.17
N LYS A 85 25.18 -7.99 -14.88
CA LYS A 85 25.77 -7.13 -13.86
C LYS A 85 27.19 -6.76 -14.24
N ASP A 86 27.52 -5.48 -14.08
CA ASP A 86 28.79 -4.83 -14.42
C ASP A 86 29.15 -4.80 -15.92
N GLU A 87 28.26 -5.28 -16.80
CA GLU A 87 28.43 -5.17 -18.25
C GLU A 87 28.30 -3.72 -18.71
N ILE A 88 29.22 -3.28 -19.59
CA ILE A 88 29.22 -1.92 -20.13
C ILE A 88 28.09 -1.81 -21.15
N ILE A 89 27.16 -0.89 -20.89
CA ILE A 89 25.97 -0.65 -21.73
C ILE A 89 26.11 0.60 -22.61
N ALA A 90 26.87 1.59 -22.13
CA ALA A 90 27.16 2.83 -22.86
C ALA A 90 28.51 3.42 -22.45
N LYS A 91 29.05 4.32 -23.28
CA LYS A 91 30.32 5.00 -23.03
C LYS A 91 30.23 6.49 -23.26
N ILE A 92 30.64 7.26 -22.26
CA ILE A 92 30.87 8.71 -22.35
C ILE A 92 32.27 8.96 -22.91
N ASP A 93 32.47 10.07 -23.63
CA ASP A 93 33.78 10.46 -24.16
C ASP A 93 34.87 10.48 -23.06
N PRO A 94 35.84 9.54 -23.11
CA PRO A 94 36.83 9.40 -22.05
C PRO A 94 38.01 10.36 -22.23
N ARG A 95 38.12 11.09 -23.36
CA ARG A 95 39.37 11.77 -23.74
C ARG A 95 39.82 12.82 -22.72
N SER A 96 38.90 13.62 -22.19
CA SER A 96 39.21 14.64 -21.18
C SER A 96 39.56 14.02 -19.83
N PHE A 97 38.90 12.93 -19.45
CA PHE A 97 39.16 12.18 -18.22
C PHE A 97 40.51 11.46 -18.28
N ALA A 98 40.81 10.77 -19.39
CA ALA A 98 42.09 10.13 -19.63
C ALA A 98 43.26 11.13 -19.67
N ALA A 99 43.03 12.33 -20.22
CA ALA A 99 44.03 13.40 -20.16
C ALA A 99 44.32 13.85 -18.73
N ARG A 100 43.30 13.96 -17.87
CA ARG A 100 43.47 14.29 -16.44
C ARG A 100 44.21 13.20 -15.67
N VAL A 101 43.90 11.92 -15.92
CA VAL A 101 44.65 10.79 -15.34
C VAL A 101 46.13 10.90 -15.70
N ARG A 102 46.47 11.09 -16.98
CA ARG A 102 47.88 11.27 -17.39
C ARG A 102 48.56 12.47 -16.75
N GLN A 103 47.82 13.57 -16.52
CA GLN A 103 48.36 14.73 -15.82
C GLN A 103 48.65 14.40 -14.35
N SER A 104 47.72 13.75 -13.64
CA SER A 104 47.93 13.35 -12.25
C SER A 104 49.02 12.29 -12.08
N GLU A 105 49.19 11.38 -13.05
CA GLU A 105 50.33 10.44 -13.07
C GLU A 105 51.67 11.19 -13.11
N ALA A 106 51.76 12.25 -13.92
CA ALA A 106 52.94 13.09 -13.98
C ALA A 106 53.17 13.87 -12.67
N ASP A 107 52.09 14.35 -12.03
CA ASP A 107 52.18 15.03 -10.72
C ASP A 107 52.67 14.08 -9.62
N VAL A 108 52.19 12.83 -9.61
CA VAL A 108 52.69 11.77 -8.70
C VAL A 108 54.17 11.51 -8.94
N ALA A 109 54.61 11.39 -10.21
CA ALA A 109 56.01 11.18 -10.53
C ALA A 109 56.90 12.36 -10.07
N LEU A 110 56.41 13.60 -10.21
CA LEU A 110 57.10 14.79 -9.72
C LEU A 110 57.19 14.82 -8.19
N ALA A 111 56.10 14.48 -7.49
CA ALA A 111 56.07 14.43 -6.03
C ALA A 111 56.99 13.33 -5.48
N ASP A 112 57.06 12.19 -6.15
CA ASP A 112 57.95 11.08 -5.81
C ASP A 112 59.42 11.47 -5.97
N ALA A 113 59.78 12.12 -7.09
CA ALA A 113 61.13 12.65 -7.29
C ALA A 113 61.53 13.70 -6.22
N ASN A 114 60.59 14.54 -5.78
CA ASN A 114 60.81 15.50 -4.71
C ASN A 114 61.01 14.82 -3.34
N LEU A 115 60.28 13.73 -3.08
CA LEU A 115 60.47 12.91 -1.88
C LEU A 115 61.86 12.27 -1.87
N GLU A 116 62.31 11.70 -2.99
CA GLU A 116 63.65 11.12 -3.11
C GLU A 116 64.75 12.18 -2.90
N LYS A 117 64.56 13.38 -3.44
CA LYS A 117 65.45 14.52 -3.17
C LYS A 117 65.49 14.88 -1.67
N ALA A 118 64.34 14.93 -1.00
CA ALA A 118 64.27 15.23 0.43
C ALA A 118 64.93 14.13 1.29
N LYS A 119 64.74 12.86 0.93
CA LYS A 119 65.40 11.72 1.58
C LYS A 119 66.91 11.77 1.41
N ALA A 120 67.40 12.06 0.20
CA ALA A 120 68.83 12.23 -0.06
C ALA A 120 69.42 13.38 0.79
N SER A 121 68.70 14.50 0.91
CA SER A 121 69.09 15.61 1.78
C SER A 121 69.14 15.18 3.25
N LEU A 122 68.18 14.39 3.73
CA LEU A 122 68.20 13.86 5.10
C LEU A 122 69.42 12.97 5.35
N VAL A 123 69.77 12.10 4.40
CA VAL A 123 70.96 11.24 4.51
C VAL A 123 72.24 12.08 4.57
N GLN A 124 72.33 13.16 3.78
CA GLN A 124 73.45 14.09 3.83
C GLN A 124 73.56 14.76 5.21
N GLU A 125 72.46 15.30 5.74
CA GLU A 125 72.46 15.94 7.08
C GLU A 125 72.78 14.95 8.20
N GLN A 126 72.34 13.69 8.09
CA GLN A 126 72.70 12.63 9.03
C GLN A 126 74.20 12.32 9.02
N ALA A 127 74.83 12.31 7.84
CA ALA A 127 76.27 12.13 7.72
C ALA A 127 77.05 13.29 8.37
N LEU A 128 76.58 14.53 8.17
CA LEU A 128 77.15 15.72 8.82
C LEU A 128 76.98 15.69 10.35
N LEU A 129 75.81 15.29 10.84
CA LEU A 129 75.57 15.07 12.27
C LEU A 129 76.54 14.04 12.84
N HIS A 130 76.73 12.91 12.15
CA HIS A 130 77.66 11.87 12.60
C HIS A 130 79.10 12.40 12.68
N GLN A 131 79.54 13.17 11.69
CA GLN A 131 80.85 13.81 11.71
C GLN A 131 80.99 14.79 12.90
N ALA A 132 79.98 15.64 13.13
CA ALA A 132 79.96 16.60 14.23
C ALA A 132 79.94 15.90 15.60
N GLU A 133 79.19 14.81 15.73
CA GLU A 133 79.12 13.99 16.94
C GLU A 133 80.48 13.38 17.28
N LEU A 134 81.18 12.80 16.29
CA LEU A 134 82.53 12.26 16.50
C LEU A 134 83.52 13.35 16.91
N ALA A 135 83.43 14.54 16.30
CA ALA A 135 84.28 15.68 16.66
C ALA A 135 84.01 16.17 18.09
N PHE A 136 82.74 16.33 18.46
CA PHE A 136 82.31 16.70 19.81
C PHE A 136 82.77 15.67 20.85
N ARG A 137 82.58 14.38 20.57
CA ARG A 137 83.01 13.29 21.46
C ARG A 137 84.53 13.33 21.71
N ARG A 138 85.32 13.49 20.64
CA ARG A 138 86.78 13.65 20.77
C ARG A 138 87.15 14.86 21.64
N GLN A 139 86.50 16.02 21.44
CA GLN A 139 86.82 17.19 22.26
C GLN A 139 86.39 17.08 23.70
N LYS A 140 85.26 16.42 23.98
CA LYS A 140 84.83 16.10 25.33
C LYS A 140 85.85 15.24 26.08
N GLU A 141 86.39 14.21 25.42
CA GLU A 141 87.42 13.34 25.99
C GLU A 141 88.74 14.09 26.24
N LEU A 142 89.15 14.96 25.32
CA LEU A 142 90.38 15.75 25.45
C LEU A 142 90.26 16.83 26.54
N LEU A 143 89.08 17.45 26.70
CA LEU A 143 88.82 18.43 27.76
C LEU A 143 88.90 17.78 29.13
N GLY A 144 88.32 16.58 29.29
CA GLY A 144 88.42 15.78 30.52
C GLY A 144 89.85 15.40 30.90
N ARG A 145 90.78 15.42 29.94
CA ARG A 145 92.22 15.22 30.14
C ARG A 145 93.02 16.52 30.27
N GLY A 146 92.38 17.69 30.19
CA GLY A 146 93.03 19.00 30.24
C GLY A 146 93.81 19.40 28.98
N ASN A 147 93.56 18.75 27.84
CA ASN A 147 94.35 18.91 26.61
C ASN A 147 93.78 19.94 25.62
N VAL A 148 92.61 20.51 25.89
CA VAL A 148 91.96 21.52 25.03
C VAL A 148 91.28 22.61 25.87
N SER A 149 91.03 23.76 25.26
CA SER A 149 90.36 24.89 25.92
C SER A 149 88.85 24.70 25.98
N GLN A 150 88.19 25.35 26.96
CA GLN A 150 86.73 25.38 27.07
C GLN A 150 86.08 25.90 25.79
N SER A 151 86.65 26.94 25.17
CA SER A 151 86.16 27.50 23.90
C SER A 151 86.11 26.47 22.77
N ALA A 152 87.10 25.57 22.67
CA ALA A 152 87.13 24.54 21.63
C ALA A 152 86.08 23.45 21.86
N TYR A 153 85.76 23.16 23.13
CA TYR A 153 84.66 22.27 23.48
C TYR A 153 83.29 22.92 23.16
N ASP A 154 83.10 24.18 23.57
CA ASP A 154 81.84 24.91 23.34
C ASP A 154 81.54 25.06 21.84
N GLU A 155 82.57 25.27 21.01
CA GLU A 155 82.44 25.31 19.55
C GLU A 155 82.00 23.95 18.97
N ALA A 156 82.59 22.84 19.44
CA ALA A 156 82.21 21.51 19.00
C ALA A 156 80.79 21.13 19.48
N GLU A 157 80.39 21.53 20.68
CA GLU A 157 79.03 21.34 21.18
C GLU A 157 78.01 22.12 20.35
N ALA A 158 78.31 23.38 20.05
CA ALA A 158 77.47 24.21 19.18
C ALA A 158 77.33 23.58 17.79
N SER A 159 78.43 23.12 17.19
CA SER A 159 78.40 22.45 15.88
C SER A 159 77.61 21.13 15.88
N TYR A 160 77.63 20.39 16.98
CA TYR A 160 76.81 19.18 17.11
C TYR A 160 75.32 19.53 17.18
N LYS A 161 74.95 20.51 18.02
CA LYS A 161 73.56 20.96 18.16
C LYS A 161 72.99 21.57 16.88
N THR A 162 73.78 22.29 16.10
CA THR A 162 73.34 22.83 14.81
C THR A 162 73.10 21.71 13.78
N ALA A 163 73.97 20.70 13.73
CA ALA A 163 73.76 19.54 12.87
C ALA A 163 72.54 18.71 13.29
N GLU A 164 72.29 18.58 14.59
CA GLU A 164 71.09 17.90 15.12
C GLU A 164 69.81 18.63 14.69
N ALA A 165 69.79 19.97 14.82
CA ALA A 165 68.69 20.80 14.35
C ALA A 165 68.49 20.69 12.82
N ALA A 166 69.57 20.63 12.04
CA ALA A 166 69.52 20.45 10.58
C ALA A 166 68.87 19.12 10.19
N VAL A 167 69.21 18.01 10.87
CA VAL A 167 68.55 16.71 10.68
C VAL A 167 67.05 16.78 11.00
N LEU A 168 66.65 17.49 12.05
CA LEU A 168 65.23 17.67 12.38
C LEU A 168 64.47 18.43 11.28
N VAL A 169 65.08 19.48 10.72
CA VAL A 169 64.53 20.21 9.57
C VAL A 169 64.42 19.31 8.34
N ALA A 170 65.47 18.57 8.00
CA ALA A 170 65.45 17.65 6.86
C ALA A 170 64.42 16.53 7.03
N ARG A 171 64.25 15.98 8.25
CA ARG A 171 63.21 15.00 8.56
C ARG A 171 61.80 15.59 8.36
N SER A 172 61.61 16.84 8.77
CA SER A 172 60.34 17.55 8.57
C SER A 172 60.07 17.79 7.08
N GLN A 173 61.10 18.07 6.29
CA GLN A 173 60.99 18.19 4.84
C GLN A 173 60.61 16.87 4.17
N VAL A 174 61.20 15.74 4.59
CA VAL A 174 60.78 14.40 4.12
C VAL A 174 59.30 14.18 4.42
N LYS A 175 58.85 14.43 5.66
CA LYS A 175 57.45 14.26 6.03
C LYS A 175 56.50 15.14 5.21
N ASN A 176 56.91 16.38 4.88
CA ASN A 176 56.14 17.26 4.01
C ASN A 176 56.07 16.74 2.57
N ALA A 177 57.17 16.20 2.04
CA ALA A 177 57.20 15.60 0.71
C ALA A 177 56.37 14.30 0.64
N GLU A 178 56.39 13.48 1.69
CA GLU A 178 55.51 12.30 1.82
C GLU A 178 54.03 12.69 1.80
N ALA A 179 53.65 13.73 2.53
CA ALA A 179 52.28 14.24 2.54
C ALA A 179 51.84 14.77 1.15
N ALA A 180 52.73 15.46 0.44
CA ALA A 180 52.47 15.95 -0.92
C ALA A 180 52.34 14.80 -1.94
N LEU A 181 53.14 13.75 -1.80
CA LEU A 181 53.03 12.53 -2.61
C LEU A 181 51.71 11.82 -2.35
N LEU A 182 51.30 11.67 -1.08
CA LEU A 182 50.00 11.10 -0.74
C LEU A 182 48.87 11.89 -1.39
N GLN A 183 48.85 13.22 -1.23
CA GLN A 183 47.85 14.08 -1.85
C GLN A 183 47.78 13.89 -3.38
N SER A 184 48.93 13.77 -4.05
CA SER A 184 48.97 13.56 -5.50
C SER A 184 48.43 12.19 -5.91
N ARG A 185 48.65 11.15 -5.09
CA ARG A 185 48.10 9.80 -5.31
C ARG A 185 46.58 9.76 -5.14
N GLU A 186 46.04 10.40 -4.11
CA GLU A 186 44.58 10.49 -3.91
C GLU A 186 43.91 11.23 -5.08
N ASN A 187 44.54 12.29 -5.59
CA ASN A 187 44.03 12.99 -6.77
C ASN A 187 44.07 12.10 -8.03
N LEU A 188 45.10 11.26 -8.19
CA LEU A 188 45.17 10.29 -9.28
C LEU A 188 44.05 9.25 -9.16
N GLU A 189 43.82 8.69 -7.97
CA GLU A 189 42.74 7.72 -7.73
C GLU A 189 41.37 8.32 -8.03
N GLN A 190 41.11 9.56 -7.59
CA GLN A 190 39.86 10.26 -7.91
C GLN A 190 39.66 10.43 -9.43
N ASN A 191 40.72 10.82 -10.15
CA ASN A 191 40.66 10.97 -11.60
C ASN A 191 40.51 9.63 -12.35
N GLN A 192 41.05 8.54 -11.79
CA GLN A 192 40.85 7.18 -12.31
C GLN A 192 39.40 6.72 -12.11
N LEU A 193 38.81 6.96 -10.93
CA LEU A 193 37.40 6.67 -10.67
C LEU A 193 36.48 7.44 -11.62
N ASP A 194 36.78 8.71 -11.89
CA ASP A 194 36.02 9.49 -12.85
C ASP A 194 36.21 8.99 -14.29
N LEU A 195 37.40 8.46 -14.64
CA LEU A 195 37.59 7.79 -15.93
C LEU A 195 36.79 6.49 -16.01
N ASP A 196 36.78 5.67 -14.97
CA ASP A 196 36.02 4.42 -14.94
C ASP A 196 34.51 4.66 -15.04
N ARG A 197 34.01 5.73 -14.39
CA ARG A 197 32.62 6.18 -14.49
C ARG A 197 32.22 6.68 -15.88
N THR A 198 33.16 6.86 -16.80
CA THR A 198 32.82 7.12 -18.22
C THR A 198 32.22 5.88 -18.89
N ASP A 199 32.52 4.69 -18.38
CA ASP A 199 31.88 3.44 -18.78
C ASP A 199 30.63 3.22 -17.93
N ILE A 200 29.47 3.40 -18.54
CA ILE A 200 28.17 3.17 -17.90
C ILE A 200 27.90 1.67 -17.88
N ARG A 201 27.73 1.11 -16.68
CA ARG A 201 27.54 -0.33 -16.45
C ARG A 201 26.16 -0.65 -15.89
N SER A 202 25.68 -1.87 -16.13
CA SER A 202 24.44 -2.35 -15.52
C SER A 202 24.65 -2.75 -14.06
N PRO A 203 23.84 -2.26 -13.10
CA PRO A 203 23.96 -2.65 -11.69
C PRO A 203 23.37 -4.04 -11.38
N ILE A 204 22.54 -4.58 -12.28
CA ILE A 204 21.84 -5.85 -12.14
C ILE A 204 21.89 -6.66 -13.45
N ASP A 205 21.72 -7.97 -13.36
CA ASP A 205 21.39 -8.79 -14.53
C ASP A 205 19.92 -8.55 -14.92
N GLY A 206 19.62 -8.47 -16.22
CA GLY A 206 18.25 -8.19 -16.67
C GLY A 206 18.14 -7.85 -18.14
N VAL A 207 17.06 -7.14 -18.49
CA VAL A 207 16.78 -6.66 -19.85
C VAL A 207 16.54 -5.16 -19.84
N VAL A 208 17.07 -4.47 -20.84
CA VAL A 208 16.86 -3.03 -21.03
C VAL A 208 15.42 -2.80 -21.48
N ILE A 209 14.61 -2.16 -20.63
CA ILE A 209 13.20 -1.85 -20.93
C ILE A 209 13.04 -0.47 -21.57
N ASP A 210 13.89 0.49 -21.19
CA ASP A 210 13.89 1.84 -21.77
C ASP A 210 15.31 2.40 -21.93
N ARG A 211 15.48 3.28 -22.91
CA ARG A 211 16.70 4.03 -23.20
C ARG A 211 16.33 5.42 -23.71
N VAL A 212 16.82 6.44 -22.99
CA VAL A 212 16.47 7.85 -23.23
C VAL A 212 17.61 8.63 -23.92
N VAL A 213 18.71 7.96 -24.27
CA VAL A 213 19.89 8.60 -24.88
C VAL A 213 20.33 7.98 -26.19
N ASN A 214 20.93 8.83 -27.04
CA ASN A 214 21.48 8.46 -28.34
C ASN A 214 23.00 8.74 -28.42
N VAL A 215 23.69 8.01 -29.30
CA VAL A 215 25.09 8.31 -29.64
C VAL A 215 25.19 9.74 -30.18
N GLY A 216 26.15 10.51 -29.69
CA GLY A 216 26.35 11.91 -30.04
C GLY A 216 25.57 12.90 -29.16
N GLN A 217 24.64 12.45 -28.34
CA GLN A 217 23.93 13.31 -27.37
C GLN A 217 24.85 13.68 -26.20
N THR A 218 24.75 14.92 -25.74
CA THR A 218 25.45 15.39 -24.54
C THR A 218 24.58 15.23 -23.31
N VAL A 219 25.11 14.53 -22.31
CA VAL A 219 24.49 14.42 -20.98
C VAL A 219 25.10 15.46 -20.04
N ALA A 220 24.24 16.16 -19.31
CA ALA A 220 24.64 17.13 -18.31
C ALA A 220 24.16 16.64 -16.93
N ALA A 221 25.10 16.17 -16.11
CA ALA A 221 24.83 15.63 -14.78
C ALA A 221 24.98 16.68 -13.66
N SER A 222 25.05 17.98 -13.99
CA SER A 222 25.41 19.04 -13.04
C SER A 222 24.28 19.45 -12.09
N MET A 223 23.01 19.30 -12.48
CA MET A 223 21.84 19.71 -11.66
C MET A 223 20.96 18.54 -11.23
N SER A 224 20.93 17.47 -12.01
CA SER A 224 20.22 16.21 -11.70
C SER A 224 20.95 15.06 -12.38
N THR A 225 20.75 13.83 -11.89
CA THR A 225 21.26 12.62 -12.55
C THR A 225 20.26 12.19 -13.62
N PRO A 226 20.52 12.40 -14.93
CA PRO A 226 19.59 11.96 -15.96
C PRO A 226 19.57 10.43 -15.99
N VAL A 227 18.37 9.84 -16.03
CA VAL A 227 18.18 8.41 -16.29
C VAL A 227 18.50 8.15 -17.76
N LEU A 228 19.46 7.27 -18.02
CA LEU A 228 19.90 6.91 -19.36
C LEU A 228 19.22 5.63 -19.84
N PHE A 229 19.10 4.66 -18.94
CA PHE A 229 18.50 3.36 -19.18
C PHE A 229 17.65 2.96 -17.97
N THR A 230 16.59 2.20 -18.22
CA THR A 230 15.87 1.47 -17.18
C THR A 230 16.01 -0.01 -17.48
N ILE A 231 16.42 -0.78 -16.46
CA ILE A 231 16.74 -2.21 -16.59
C ILE A 231 15.83 -2.98 -15.64
N ALA A 232 15.12 -3.97 -16.16
CA ALA A 232 14.26 -4.87 -15.39
C ALA A 232 14.98 -6.20 -15.16
N GLN A 233 14.95 -6.74 -13.94
CA GLN A 233 15.66 -7.97 -13.58
C GLN A 233 15.07 -9.22 -14.25
N ASP A 234 13.75 -9.42 -14.09
CA ASP A 234 13.04 -10.55 -14.65
C ASP A 234 11.64 -10.09 -15.08
N LEU A 235 11.29 -10.34 -16.35
CA LEU A 235 9.96 -10.04 -16.89
C LEU A 235 8.95 -11.16 -16.67
N ARG A 236 9.39 -12.33 -16.18
CA ARG A 236 8.50 -13.45 -15.84
C ARG A 236 7.75 -13.21 -14.54
N GLU A 237 8.33 -12.41 -13.66
CA GLU A 237 7.68 -11.93 -12.44
C GLU A 237 7.28 -10.47 -12.62
N MET A 238 6.00 -10.25 -12.83
CA MET A 238 5.42 -8.92 -12.93
C MET A 238 4.62 -8.61 -11.67
N GLN A 239 4.42 -7.34 -11.42
CA GLN A 239 3.47 -6.85 -10.43
C GLN A 239 2.55 -5.82 -11.07
N ILE A 240 1.36 -5.66 -10.51
CA ILE A 240 0.43 -4.63 -10.90
C ILE A 240 0.35 -3.67 -9.73
N GLU A 241 0.61 -2.40 -10.01
CA GLU A 241 0.35 -1.30 -9.08
C GLU A 241 -1.07 -0.81 -9.36
N ALA A 242 -2.03 -1.27 -8.57
CA ALA A 242 -3.44 -0.94 -8.70
C ALA A 242 -3.81 0.24 -7.78
N GLU A 243 -4.53 1.23 -8.31
CA GLU A 243 -4.92 2.43 -7.59
C GLU A 243 -6.31 2.23 -6.97
N VAL A 244 -6.38 1.96 -5.67
CA VAL A 244 -7.65 1.69 -4.98
C VAL A 244 -8.10 2.91 -4.19
N ASP A 245 -9.37 3.28 -4.32
CA ASP A 245 -9.97 4.39 -3.57
C ASP A 245 -9.95 4.16 -2.05
N GLU A 246 -9.81 5.26 -1.28
CA GLU A 246 -9.83 5.24 0.20
C GLU A 246 -11.07 4.54 0.79
N ALA A 247 -12.22 4.63 0.12
CA ALA A 247 -13.45 4.00 0.59
C ALA A 247 -13.38 2.46 0.62
N ASP A 248 -12.56 1.87 -0.26
CA ASP A 248 -12.54 0.43 -0.52
C ASP A 248 -11.31 -0.27 0.07
N ILE A 249 -10.23 0.47 0.36
CA ILE A 249 -8.96 -0.08 0.85
C ILE A 249 -9.10 -0.86 2.17
N GLY A 250 -10.04 -0.47 3.04
CA GLY A 250 -10.25 -1.11 4.34
C GLY A 250 -10.70 -2.57 4.26
N ASN A 251 -11.19 -3.01 3.11
CA ASN A 251 -11.65 -4.39 2.87
C ASN A 251 -10.60 -5.27 2.17
N ILE A 252 -9.49 -4.69 1.71
CA ILE A 252 -8.41 -5.41 1.02
C ILE A 252 -7.43 -5.96 2.05
N ARG A 253 -7.04 -7.23 1.87
CA ARG A 253 -6.06 -7.90 2.71
C ARG A 253 -5.03 -8.60 1.86
N ASP A 254 -3.85 -8.82 2.43
CA ASP A 254 -2.80 -9.61 1.80
C ASP A 254 -3.32 -11.05 1.57
N GLY A 255 -3.07 -11.58 0.37
CA GLY A 255 -3.52 -12.90 -0.05
C GLY A 255 -4.91 -12.94 -0.73
N ASN A 256 -5.63 -11.82 -0.84
CA ASN A 256 -6.87 -11.77 -1.61
C ASN A 256 -6.62 -12.21 -3.07
N ILE A 257 -7.54 -13.01 -3.61
CA ILE A 257 -7.49 -13.49 -4.99
C ILE A 257 -7.89 -12.34 -5.91
N VAL A 258 -7.11 -12.15 -6.96
CA VAL A 258 -7.31 -11.11 -7.95
C VAL A 258 -7.43 -11.74 -9.33
N PHE A 259 -8.44 -11.32 -10.08
CA PHE A 259 -8.52 -11.58 -11.51
C PHE A 259 -8.26 -10.27 -12.25
N PHE A 260 -7.41 -10.29 -13.25
CA PHE A 260 -7.16 -9.11 -14.07
C PHE A 260 -7.12 -9.45 -15.55
N THR A 261 -7.42 -8.46 -16.36
CA THR A 261 -7.31 -8.49 -17.82
C THR A 261 -6.51 -7.28 -18.24
N VAL A 262 -5.67 -7.42 -19.26
CA VAL A 262 -4.96 -6.28 -19.86
C VAL A 262 -5.64 -5.87 -21.15
N ASP A 263 -5.62 -4.58 -21.47
CA ASP A 263 -6.31 -4.06 -22.66
C ASP A 263 -5.80 -4.68 -23.96
N ALA A 264 -4.53 -5.11 -23.98
CA ALA A 264 -3.93 -5.82 -25.11
C ALA A 264 -4.51 -7.23 -25.31
N PHE A 265 -5.08 -7.84 -24.27
CA PHE A 265 -5.61 -9.21 -24.27
C PHE A 265 -6.91 -9.30 -23.46
N PRO A 266 -8.03 -8.73 -23.96
CA PRO A 266 -9.29 -8.67 -23.22
C PRO A 266 -9.92 -10.04 -22.97
N ASP A 267 -9.66 -11.03 -23.83
CA ASP A 267 -10.21 -12.39 -23.72
C ASP A 267 -9.41 -13.27 -22.75
N LEU A 268 -8.20 -12.86 -22.36
CA LEU A 268 -7.35 -13.61 -21.44
C LEU A 268 -7.49 -13.08 -20.02
N LYS A 269 -8.07 -13.90 -19.15
CA LYS A 269 -8.13 -13.64 -17.71
C LYS A 269 -6.88 -14.18 -17.06
N PHE A 270 -6.13 -13.30 -16.41
CA PHE A 270 -4.98 -13.65 -15.59
C PHE A 270 -5.40 -13.69 -14.12
N GLU A 271 -4.77 -14.56 -13.37
CA GLU A 271 -4.97 -14.70 -11.93
C GLU A 271 -3.72 -14.19 -11.20
N GLY A 272 -3.96 -13.49 -10.10
CA GLY A 272 -2.94 -12.94 -9.22
C GLY A 272 -3.40 -12.93 -7.77
N SER A 273 -2.52 -12.48 -6.89
CA SER A 273 -2.86 -12.28 -5.48
C SER A 273 -2.28 -10.97 -4.95
N VAL A 274 -3.02 -10.35 -4.02
CA VAL A 274 -2.54 -9.16 -3.32
C VAL A 274 -1.33 -9.54 -2.48
N ARG A 275 -0.19 -8.89 -2.74
CA ARG A 275 1.06 -9.10 -2.01
C ARG A 275 1.19 -8.14 -0.83
N GLN A 276 0.83 -6.88 -1.07
CA GLN A 276 0.99 -5.81 -0.10
C GLN A 276 0.11 -4.61 -0.48
N VAL A 277 -0.38 -3.89 0.52
CA VAL A 277 -0.95 -2.56 0.38
C VAL A 277 0.08 -1.49 0.78
N ARG A 278 0.34 -0.49 -0.06
CA ARG A 278 1.19 0.66 0.31
C ARG A 278 0.45 1.52 1.32
N LEU A 279 1.14 1.93 2.39
CA LEU A 279 0.55 2.75 3.46
C LEU A 279 0.52 4.25 3.12
N ALA A 280 1.37 4.69 2.19
CA ALA A 280 1.40 6.06 1.73
C ALA A 280 0.30 6.26 0.68
N PRO A 281 -0.64 7.21 0.88
CA PRO A 281 -1.63 7.53 -0.13
C PRO A 281 -1.01 8.35 -1.27
N GLU A 282 -1.63 8.24 -2.45
CA GLU A 282 -1.37 9.09 -3.60
C GLU A 282 -2.57 10.01 -3.82
N GLU A 283 -2.32 11.32 -3.82
CA GLU A 283 -3.35 12.35 -4.04
C GLU A 283 -3.29 12.82 -5.49
N SER A 284 -4.27 12.42 -6.29
CA SER A 284 -4.42 12.89 -7.68
C SER A 284 -5.75 13.62 -7.81
N GLN A 285 -5.69 14.91 -8.18
CA GLN A 285 -6.89 15.73 -8.43
C GLN A 285 -7.93 15.72 -7.28
N SER A 286 -7.46 15.75 -6.03
CA SER A 286 -8.30 15.70 -4.82
C SER A 286 -9.01 14.35 -4.58
N VAL A 287 -8.59 13.28 -5.25
CA VAL A 287 -8.95 11.89 -4.96
C VAL A 287 -7.78 11.22 -4.25
N VAL A 288 -8.04 10.62 -3.09
CA VAL A 288 -7.05 9.88 -2.30
C VAL A 288 -7.14 8.41 -2.70
N THR A 289 -6.04 7.89 -3.25
CA THR A 289 -5.91 6.49 -3.65
C THR A 289 -4.76 5.83 -2.90
N TYR A 290 -4.85 4.50 -2.73
CA TYR A 290 -3.81 3.68 -2.14
C TYR A 290 -3.34 2.65 -3.16
N THR A 291 -2.03 2.56 -3.33
CA THR A 291 -1.43 1.64 -4.28
C THR A 291 -1.36 0.23 -3.70
N VAL A 292 -2.08 -0.71 -4.31
CA VAL A 292 -2.08 -2.12 -3.95
C VAL A 292 -1.19 -2.88 -4.92
N ILE A 293 -0.21 -3.61 -4.38
CA ILE A 293 0.74 -4.41 -5.15
C ILE A 293 0.18 -5.81 -5.32
N ILE A 294 -0.07 -6.19 -6.57
CA ILE A 294 -0.65 -7.47 -6.94
C ILE A 294 0.39 -8.26 -7.70
N SER A 295 0.63 -9.51 -7.30
CA SER A 295 1.54 -10.39 -8.01
C SER A 295 0.91 -10.91 -9.30
N ALA A 296 1.65 -10.83 -10.41
CA ALA A 296 1.23 -11.25 -11.73
C ALA A 296 2.31 -12.14 -12.37
N ARG A 297 2.04 -13.45 -12.47
CA ARG A 297 2.96 -14.39 -13.13
C ARG A 297 2.87 -14.23 -14.65
N ASN A 298 4.03 -14.16 -15.30
CA ASN A 298 4.17 -13.90 -16.73
C ASN A 298 5.06 -14.94 -17.42
N GLU A 299 4.71 -16.23 -17.29
CA GLU A 299 5.50 -17.33 -17.84
C GLU A 299 5.62 -17.27 -19.38
N GLU A 300 4.58 -16.76 -20.04
CA GLU A 300 4.52 -16.63 -21.50
C GLU A 300 5.07 -15.29 -22.02
N LEU A 301 5.60 -14.42 -21.15
CA LEU A 301 6.12 -13.09 -21.50
C LEU A 301 5.13 -12.21 -22.28
N LYS A 302 3.83 -12.40 -22.03
CA LYS A 302 2.75 -11.63 -22.68
C LYS A 302 2.50 -10.28 -22.00
N LEU A 303 2.74 -10.21 -20.69
CA LEU A 303 2.61 -8.96 -19.93
C LEU A 303 3.87 -8.14 -20.15
N LEU A 304 3.74 -6.93 -20.69
CA LEU A 304 4.85 -5.99 -20.85
C LEU A 304 4.75 -4.88 -19.80
N PRO A 305 5.89 -4.35 -19.33
CA PRO A 305 5.90 -3.15 -18.49
C PRO A 305 5.13 -1.98 -19.13
N GLY A 306 4.36 -1.26 -18.33
CA GLY A 306 3.57 -0.10 -18.76
C GLY A 306 2.19 -0.43 -19.32
N MET A 307 1.79 -1.71 -19.38
CA MET A 307 0.41 -2.07 -19.75
C MET A 307 -0.59 -1.63 -18.67
N THR A 308 -1.77 -1.20 -19.09
CA THR A 308 -2.91 -0.97 -18.20
C THR A 308 -3.65 -2.29 -17.97
N ALA A 309 -3.88 -2.61 -16.70
CA ALA A 309 -4.62 -3.78 -16.26
C ALA A 309 -5.92 -3.36 -15.60
N ASN A 310 -7.03 -3.96 -16.02
CA ASN A 310 -8.32 -3.90 -15.34
C ASN A 310 -8.34 -5.02 -14.31
N VAL A 311 -8.44 -4.64 -13.04
CA VAL A 311 -8.23 -5.51 -11.90
C VAL A 311 -9.55 -5.69 -11.15
N ASN A 312 -9.89 -6.93 -10.87
CA ASN A 312 -11.00 -7.33 -10.03
C ASN A 312 -10.46 -8.06 -8.78
N ILE A 313 -10.53 -7.40 -7.63
CA ILE A 313 -10.06 -7.92 -6.34
C ILE A 313 -11.25 -8.51 -5.57
N ILE A 314 -11.20 -9.81 -5.26
CA ILE A 314 -12.23 -10.45 -4.45
C ILE A 314 -11.91 -10.24 -2.97
N THR A 315 -12.74 -9.45 -2.28
CA THR A 315 -12.58 -9.14 -0.85
C THR A 315 -13.39 -10.03 0.08
N GLY A 316 -14.41 -10.69 -0.44
CA GLY A 316 -15.21 -11.63 0.34
C GLY A 316 -15.98 -12.58 -0.57
N GLN A 317 -16.00 -13.86 -0.21
CA GLN A 317 -16.80 -14.87 -0.88
C GLN A 317 -17.70 -15.57 0.15
N ARG A 318 -18.98 -15.73 -0.19
CA ARG A 318 -19.93 -16.58 0.53
C ARG A 318 -20.59 -17.53 -0.45
N LYS A 319 -20.52 -18.83 -0.17
CA LYS A 319 -21.11 -19.88 -0.99
C LYS A 319 -22.43 -20.34 -0.38
N ASN A 320 -23.43 -20.59 -1.22
CA ASN A 320 -24.73 -21.14 -0.83
C ASN A 320 -25.54 -20.28 0.18
N VAL A 321 -25.53 -18.96 -0.01
CA VAL A 321 -26.29 -18.02 0.81
C VAL A 321 -27.63 -17.67 0.18
N LEU A 322 -28.62 -17.37 1.01
CA LEU A 322 -29.91 -16.84 0.54
C LEU A 322 -29.67 -15.44 0.01
N ARG A 323 -29.99 -15.23 -1.27
CA ARG A 323 -29.68 -13.97 -1.95
C ARG A 323 -30.94 -13.34 -2.52
N VAL A 324 -30.94 -12.01 -2.55
CA VAL A 324 -32.03 -11.21 -3.12
C VAL A 324 -31.46 -10.22 -4.12
N ARG A 325 -32.17 -9.99 -5.23
CA ARG A 325 -31.75 -8.99 -6.22
C ARG A 325 -31.74 -7.60 -5.59
N ASN A 326 -30.67 -6.84 -5.83
CA ASN A 326 -30.45 -5.49 -5.26
C ASN A 326 -31.62 -4.52 -5.50
N GLN A 327 -32.38 -4.72 -6.59
CA GLN A 327 -33.57 -3.93 -6.91
C GLN A 327 -34.68 -4.08 -5.85
N ALA A 328 -34.84 -5.26 -5.26
CA ALA A 328 -35.86 -5.53 -4.25
C ALA A 328 -35.65 -4.71 -2.97
N LEU A 329 -34.38 -4.52 -2.58
CA LEU A 329 -33.99 -3.75 -1.40
C LEU A 329 -34.19 -2.23 -1.58
N ARG A 330 -34.26 -1.76 -2.83
CA ARG A 330 -34.47 -0.35 -3.19
C ARG A 330 -35.93 -0.03 -3.49
N TYR A 331 -36.79 -1.04 -3.56
CA TYR A 331 -38.20 -0.83 -3.82
C TYR A 331 -38.86 -0.12 -2.63
N SER A 332 -39.55 0.99 -2.92
CA SER A 332 -40.42 1.67 -1.98
C SER A 332 -41.80 1.82 -2.63
N PRO A 333 -42.88 1.35 -1.99
CA PRO A 333 -44.22 1.45 -2.56
C PRO A 333 -44.67 2.91 -2.64
N ARG A 334 -45.32 3.29 -3.76
CA ARG A 334 -45.89 4.64 -3.92
C ARG A 334 -47.06 4.94 -2.98
N ASP A 335 -47.76 3.89 -2.54
CA ASP A 335 -48.89 4.00 -1.62
C ASP A 335 -48.61 3.21 -0.35
N GLU A 336 -48.17 3.90 0.70
CA GLU A 336 -47.90 3.31 2.02
C GLU A 336 -49.17 2.75 2.67
N SER A 337 -50.38 3.13 2.21
CA SER A 337 -51.64 2.64 2.78
C SER A 337 -51.96 1.17 2.47
N LEU A 338 -51.24 0.57 1.51
CA LEU A 338 -51.36 -0.83 1.12
C LEU A 338 -50.28 -1.73 1.75
N VAL A 339 -49.43 -1.16 2.61
CA VAL A 339 -48.36 -1.88 3.30
C VAL A 339 -48.86 -2.41 4.63
N VAL A 340 -48.82 -3.72 4.78
CA VAL A 340 -49.00 -4.39 6.08
C VAL A 340 -47.60 -4.68 6.62
N GLU A 341 -47.30 -4.17 7.81
CA GLU A 341 -46.07 -4.59 8.50
C GLU A 341 -46.19 -6.06 8.86
N ALA A 342 -45.21 -6.89 8.49
CA ALA A 342 -45.23 -8.29 8.89
C ALA A 342 -45.34 -8.34 10.41
N GLU A 343 -46.35 -9.04 10.95
CA GLU A 343 -46.45 -9.22 12.39
C GLU A 343 -45.13 -9.80 12.91
N PRO A 344 -44.49 -9.16 13.90
CA PRO A 344 -43.40 -9.82 14.59
C PRO A 344 -44.01 -11.05 15.25
N LEU A 345 -43.68 -12.25 14.76
CA LEU A 345 -43.87 -13.46 15.56
C LEU A 345 -43.30 -13.11 16.92
N SER A 346 -44.15 -13.17 17.94
CA SER A 346 -43.78 -12.94 19.32
C SER A 346 -42.44 -13.61 19.52
N ALA A 347 -41.45 -12.82 19.96
CA ALA A 347 -40.15 -13.37 20.32
C ALA A 347 -40.41 -14.68 21.06
N PRO A 348 -39.71 -15.79 20.70
CA PRO A 348 -39.87 -17.03 21.47
C PRO A 348 -39.81 -16.64 22.94
N PRO A 349 -40.73 -17.15 23.79
CA PRO A 349 -40.86 -16.68 25.15
C PRO A 349 -39.46 -16.56 25.71
N ALA A 350 -39.15 -15.39 26.26
CA ALA A 350 -37.92 -15.15 26.99
C ALA A 350 -37.90 -16.14 28.15
N ASN A 351 -37.52 -17.38 27.85
CA ASN A 351 -37.03 -18.31 28.83
C ASN A 351 -35.79 -17.61 29.32
N GLY A 352 -35.92 -17.07 30.54
CA GLY A 352 -34.80 -16.56 31.29
C GLY A 352 -33.66 -17.59 31.20
N SER A 353 -32.45 -17.06 31.00
CA SER A 353 -31.20 -17.81 30.76
C SER A 353 -30.86 -18.02 29.28
N ARG A 354 -30.35 -16.98 28.63
CA ARG A 354 -29.06 -16.95 27.89
C ARG A 354 -28.95 -15.67 27.01
N SER A 355 -28.90 -14.51 27.65
CA SER A 355 -28.32 -13.30 27.05
C SER A 355 -26.85 -13.20 27.47
N GLY A 356 -26.05 -14.15 27.02
CA GLY A 356 -24.58 -14.04 27.01
C GLY A 356 -24.13 -13.89 25.57
N PRO A 357 -22.99 -13.23 25.29
CA PRO A 357 -22.40 -13.25 23.95
C PRO A 357 -22.19 -14.72 23.53
N ARG A 358 -22.76 -15.11 22.38
CA ARG A 358 -22.52 -16.45 21.81
C ARG A 358 -21.05 -16.54 21.45
N LEU A 359 -20.31 -17.35 22.20
CA LEU A 359 -18.94 -17.69 21.87
C LEU A 359 -18.94 -18.55 20.59
N PRO A 360 -18.07 -18.23 19.63
CA PRO A 360 -17.89 -19.01 18.41
C PRO A 360 -17.65 -20.49 18.69
N GLU A 361 -18.33 -21.39 17.96
CA GLU A 361 -18.08 -22.85 18.07
C GLU A 361 -16.63 -23.21 17.66
N GLU A 362 -16.00 -22.37 16.83
CA GLU A 362 -14.62 -22.49 16.35
C GLU A 362 -13.56 -22.32 17.45
N LEU A 363 -13.94 -21.83 18.64
CA LEU A 363 -13.03 -21.68 19.78
C LEU A 363 -12.66 -23.02 20.44
N ASN A 364 -13.34 -24.13 20.11
CA ASN A 364 -13.09 -25.47 20.66
C ASN A 364 -12.90 -25.45 22.19
N LEU A 365 -13.78 -24.74 22.90
CA LEU A 365 -13.69 -24.58 24.35
C LEU A 365 -13.91 -25.93 25.04
N THR A 366 -13.11 -26.23 26.06
CA THR A 366 -13.37 -27.39 26.93
C THR A 366 -14.62 -27.15 27.76
N ASP A 367 -15.31 -28.24 28.15
CA ASP A 367 -16.51 -28.16 29.01
C ASP A 367 -16.24 -27.40 30.33
N ALA A 368 -15.01 -27.52 30.86
CA ALA A 368 -14.57 -26.79 32.04
C ALA A 368 -14.42 -25.28 31.79
N GLN A 369 -13.84 -24.87 30.64
CA GLN A 369 -13.73 -23.46 30.27
C GLN A 369 -15.11 -22.84 29.99
N GLN A 370 -16.02 -23.57 29.35
CA GLN A 370 -17.39 -23.10 29.13
C GLN A 370 -18.12 -22.87 30.46
N ALA A 371 -18.01 -23.83 31.40
CA ALA A 371 -18.63 -23.69 32.71
C ALA A 371 -18.07 -22.53 33.53
N GLU A 372 -16.75 -22.28 33.46
CA GLU A 372 -16.12 -21.16 34.18
C GLU A 372 -16.49 -19.80 33.57
N ILE A 373 -16.51 -19.70 32.25
CA ILE A 373 -16.97 -18.49 31.56
C ILE A 373 -18.43 -18.21 31.91
N ASP A 374 -19.31 -19.21 31.81
CA ASP A 374 -20.74 -19.04 32.14
C ASP A 374 -20.95 -18.61 33.60
N ALA A 375 -20.17 -19.14 34.53
CA ALA A 375 -20.24 -18.77 35.95
C ALA A 375 -19.81 -17.31 36.17
N ARG A 376 -18.67 -16.88 35.61
CA ARG A 376 -18.17 -15.51 35.76
C ARG A 376 -19.03 -14.48 35.04
N LEU A 377 -19.55 -14.84 33.86
CA LEU A 377 -20.51 -14.01 33.14
C LEU A 377 -21.78 -13.83 33.97
N LYS A 378 -22.31 -14.91 34.53
CA LYS A 378 -23.51 -14.84 35.39
C LYS A 378 -23.29 -13.94 36.59
N GLU A 379 -22.15 -14.02 37.27
CA GLU A 379 -21.81 -13.14 38.39
C GLU A 379 -21.70 -11.66 37.97
N LEU A 380 -21.10 -11.39 36.80
CA LEU A 380 -21.00 -10.06 36.23
C LEU A 380 -22.37 -9.49 35.80
N PHE A 381 -23.27 -10.32 35.29
CA PHE A 381 -24.64 -9.91 34.95
C PHE A 381 -25.51 -9.73 36.18
N ASP A 382 -25.40 -10.60 37.18
CA ASP A 382 -26.16 -10.52 38.43
C ASP A 382 -25.74 -9.27 39.25
N SER A 383 -24.45 -8.96 39.31
CA SER A 383 -23.93 -7.75 39.97
C SER A 383 -24.30 -6.43 39.27
N ASN A 384 -24.73 -6.49 38.01
CA ASN A 384 -25.20 -5.34 37.23
C ASN A 384 -26.71 -5.38 36.95
N ARG A 385 -27.45 -6.34 37.52
CA ARG A 385 -28.86 -6.60 37.19
C ARG A 385 -29.77 -5.39 37.43
N ASP A 386 -29.54 -4.66 38.52
CA ASP A 386 -30.30 -3.45 38.85
C ASP A 386 -30.01 -2.27 37.90
N ARG A 387 -28.85 -2.30 37.22
CA ARG A 387 -28.45 -1.30 36.21
C ARG A 387 -28.94 -1.67 34.80
N ILE A 388 -29.08 -2.97 34.52
CA ILE A 388 -29.53 -3.49 33.22
C ILE A 388 -31.06 -3.36 33.07
N MET A 389 -31.82 -3.37 34.16
CA MET A 389 -33.27 -3.12 34.14
C MET A 389 -33.66 -1.63 34.10
N GLY A 390 -32.68 -0.72 34.01
CA GLY A 390 -32.88 0.71 33.81
C GLY A 390 -32.90 1.14 32.33
N PRO A 391 -32.89 2.46 32.03
CA PRO A 391 -32.79 2.95 30.65
C PRO A 391 -31.51 2.42 29.96
N PRO A 392 -31.53 2.25 28.62
CA PRO A 392 -30.44 1.60 27.90
C PRO A 392 -29.09 2.28 28.20
N PRO A 393 -28.04 1.50 28.54
CA PRO A 393 -26.78 2.07 29.02
C PRO A 393 -26.13 2.95 27.96
N GLY A 394 -25.49 4.03 28.41
CA GLY A 394 -24.76 4.97 27.55
C GLY A 394 -23.51 4.35 26.93
N ALA A 395 -22.89 5.04 25.95
CA ALA A 395 -21.71 4.53 25.24
C ALA A 395 -20.55 4.16 26.20
N ALA A 396 -20.25 5.04 27.16
CA ALA A 396 -19.19 4.82 28.15
C ALA A 396 -19.44 3.59 29.06
N GLU A 397 -20.71 3.32 29.40
CA GLU A 397 -21.08 2.19 30.24
C GLU A 397 -21.00 0.87 29.46
N ARG A 398 -21.36 0.89 28.18
CA ARG A 398 -21.17 -0.25 27.27
C ARG A 398 -19.70 -0.57 27.08
N ASP A 399 -18.83 0.43 26.98
CA ASP A 399 -17.39 0.23 26.83
C ASP A 399 -16.78 -0.31 28.13
N ALA A 400 -17.18 0.19 29.29
CA ALA A 400 -16.77 -0.36 30.58
C ALA A 400 -17.22 -1.83 30.76
N MET A 401 -18.41 -2.17 30.28
CA MET A 401 -18.92 -3.55 30.27
C MET A 401 -18.09 -4.44 29.34
N ARG A 402 -17.78 -3.97 28.12
CA ARG A 402 -16.92 -4.69 27.16
C ARG A 402 -15.53 -4.96 27.72
N GLN A 403 -14.92 -3.97 28.37
CA GLN A 403 -13.60 -4.15 28.99
C GLN A 403 -13.61 -5.23 30.08
N ARG A 404 -14.64 -5.25 30.93
CA ARG A 404 -14.79 -6.30 31.94
C ARG A 404 -14.99 -7.68 31.34
N MET A 405 -15.78 -7.77 30.27
CA MET A 405 -16.00 -9.02 29.53
C MET A 405 -14.70 -9.51 28.87
N ASN A 406 -13.96 -8.62 28.22
CA ASN A 406 -12.68 -8.96 27.59
C ASN A 406 -11.63 -9.42 28.62
N ASN A 407 -11.63 -8.84 29.82
CA ASN A 407 -10.75 -9.30 30.89
C ASN A 407 -11.10 -10.72 31.35
N ILE A 408 -12.39 -11.05 31.48
CA ILE A 408 -12.83 -12.43 31.80
C ILE A 408 -12.38 -13.40 30.70
N PHE A 409 -12.57 -13.03 29.42
CA PHE A 409 -12.13 -13.87 28.31
C PHE A 409 -10.60 -14.04 28.28
N ARG A 410 -9.84 -13.00 28.59
CA ARG A 410 -8.37 -13.06 28.65
C ARG A 410 -7.83 -13.94 29.77
N GLU A 411 -8.55 -14.08 30.88
CA GLU A 411 -8.15 -14.94 32.00
C GLU A 411 -8.45 -16.42 31.76
N VAL A 412 -9.49 -16.74 30.99
CA VAL A 412 -9.96 -18.13 30.80
C VAL A 412 -9.55 -18.74 29.44
N LEU A 413 -9.37 -17.91 28.41
CA LEU A 413 -8.96 -18.34 27.07
C LEU A 413 -7.44 -18.35 26.92
N THR A 414 -6.94 -19.22 26.04
CA THR A 414 -5.53 -19.16 25.61
C THR A 414 -5.26 -17.95 24.72
N PRO A 415 -4.00 -17.48 24.57
CA PRO A 415 -3.68 -16.35 23.70
C PRO A 415 -4.16 -16.54 22.25
N GLU A 416 -4.05 -17.76 21.70
CA GLU A 416 -4.51 -18.06 20.33
C GLU A 416 -6.04 -18.04 20.21
N GLN A 417 -6.76 -18.58 21.20
CA GLN A 417 -8.23 -18.52 21.24
C GLN A 417 -8.73 -17.08 21.44
N PHE A 418 -8.01 -16.27 22.22
CA PHE A 418 -8.34 -14.87 22.42
C PHE A 418 -8.13 -14.05 21.13
N ASP A 419 -7.02 -14.26 20.43
CA ASP A 419 -6.75 -13.64 19.12
C ASP A 419 -7.82 -14.02 18.09
N LEU A 420 -8.31 -15.26 18.13
CA LEU A 420 -9.36 -15.75 17.22
C LEU A 420 -10.72 -15.12 17.55
N LEU A 421 -11.05 -14.99 18.84
CA LEU A 421 -12.23 -14.26 19.32
C LEU A 421 -12.17 -12.77 18.93
N GLU A 422 -11.00 -12.14 19.09
CA GLU A 422 -10.80 -10.73 18.74
C GLU A 422 -10.86 -10.50 17.22
N LYS A 423 -10.25 -11.40 16.44
CA LYS A 423 -10.37 -11.41 14.97
C LYS A 423 -11.81 -11.57 14.54
N GLU A 424 -12.59 -12.44 15.16
CA GLU A 424 -14.00 -12.61 14.78
C GLU A 424 -14.85 -11.43 15.23
N GLN A 425 -14.67 -10.91 16.45
CA GLN A 425 -15.39 -9.74 16.93
C GLN A 425 -15.14 -8.50 16.07
N ASN A 426 -13.90 -8.32 15.60
CA ASN A 426 -13.52 -7.23 14.70
C ASN A 426 -13.86 -7.53 13.22
N SER A 427 -14.01 -8.80 12.84
CA SER A 427 -14.42 -9.20 11.48
C SER A 427 -15.93 -9.26 11.27
N ARG A 428 -16.73 -9.06 12.32
CA ARG A 428 -18.18 -8.88 12.17
C ARG A 428 -18.44 -7.53 11.52
N GLU A 429 -18.44 -7.53 10.18
CA GLU A 429 -19.16 -6.53 9.41
C GLU A 429 -20.55 -6.39 10.05
N ARG A 430 -20.85 -5.17 10.51
CA ARG A 430 -22.14 -4.92 11.15
C ARG A 430 -23.20 -5.23 10.11
N PRO A 431 -24.09 -6.21 10.37
CA PRO A 431 -25.20 -6.48 9.47
C PRO A 431 -25.96 -5.17 9.30
N ARG A 432 -26.24 -4.80 8.05
CA ARG A 432 -26.99 -3.59 7.75
C ARG A 432 -28.48 -3.94 7.77
N ASP A 433 -29.31 -2.99 8.14
CA ASP A 433 -30.76 -3.19 8.08
C ASP A 433 -31.22 -3.03 6.62
N GLY A 434 -31.97 -4.02 6.14
CA GLY A 434 -32.62 -4.04 4.85
C GLY A 434 -34.13 -4.20 5.01
N VAL A 435 -34.89 -3.72 4.04
CA VAL A 435 -36.33 -3.90 3.98
C VAL A 435 -36.68 -4.62 2.69
N LEU A 436 -37.52 -5.65 2.78
CA LEU A 436 -38.08 -6.36 1.63
C LEU A 436 -39.61 -6.31 1.67
N TYR A 437 -40.21 -6.37 0.50
CA TYR A 437 -41.65 -6.43 0.34
C TYR A 437 -42.03 -7.72 -0.39
N THR A 438 -42.91 -8.53 0.19
CA THR A 438 -43.54 -9.66 -0.52
C THR A 438 -45.02 -9.39 -0.72
N ARG A 439 -45.68 -10.24 -1.50
CA ARG A 439 -47.11 -10.15 -1.78
C ARG A 439 -47.86 -11.25 -1.03
N ASP A 440 -48.89 -10.85 -0.28
CA ASP A 440 -49.80 -11.80 0.37
C ASP A 440 -50.93 -12.25 -0.60
N ALA A 441 -51.66 -13.31 -0.26
CA ALA A 441 -52.74 -13.90 -1.07
C ALA A 441 -53.84 -12.90 -1.46
N ASP A 442 -54.06 -11.86 -0.63
CA ASP A 442 -55.02 -10.78 -0.85
C ASP A 442 -54.46 -9.61 -1.71
N GLY A 443 -53.22 -9.74 -2.20
CA GLY A 443 -52.57 -8.75 -3.05
C GLY A 443 -51.98 -7.53 -2.33
N ARG A 444 -51.88 -7.57 -1.01
CA ARG A 444 -51.25 -6.53 -0.18
C ARG A 444 -49.72 -6.72 -0.11
N LEU A 445 -48.99 -5.63 0.12
CA LEU A 445 -47.55 -5.66 0.30
C LEU A 445 -47.21 -5.90 1.77
N VAL A 446 -46.42 -6.94 2.05
CA VAL A 446 -45.95 -7.26 3.41
C VAL A 446 -44.52 -6.79 3.57
N ARG A 447 -44.28 -5.90 4.54
CA ARG A 447 -42.94 -5.37 4.83
C ARG A 447 -42.18 -6.28 5.79
N TYR A 448 -40.99 -6.73 5.39
CA TYR A 448 -40.05 -7.49 6.21
C TYR A 448 -38.78 -6.69 6.46
N SER A 449 -38.42 -6.56 7.74
CA SER A 449 -37.12 -6.04 8.15
C SER A 449 -36.13 -7.20 8.25
N ILE A 450 -35.08 -7.16 7.44
CA ILE A 450 -34.05 -8.20 7.37
C ILE A 450 -32.68 -7.62 7.67
N LEU A 451 -31.75 -8.48 8.09
CA LEU A 451 -30.34 -8.12 8.13
C LEU A 451 -29.71 -8.51 6.80
N ILE A 452 -28.94 -7.61 6.21
CA ILE A 452 -28.23 -7.85 4.95
C ILE A 452 -26.72 -7.89 5.16
N GLY A 453 -26.08 -8.76 4.38
CA GLY A 453 -24.66 -9.07 4.44
C GLY A 453 -23.89 -8.60 3.22
N ILE A 454 -23.01 -9.46 2.71
CA ILE A 454 -22.20 -9.12 1.54
C ILE A 454 -23.11 -8.91 0.32
N SER A 455 -22.73 -8.01 -0.57
CA SER A 455 -23.46 -7.73 -1.81
C SER A 455 -22.50 -7.74 -2.99
N ASP A 456 -22.97 -8.25 -4.12
CA ASP A 456 -22.35 -8.11 -5.43
C ASP A 456 -23.17 -7.12 -6.30
N GLU A 457 -22.86 -7.01 -7.60
CA GLU A 457 -23.54 -6.09 -8.52
C GLU A 457 -25.06 -6.36 -8.64
N ASP A 458 -25.47 -7.63 -8.54
CA ASP A 458 -26.83 -8.06 -8.81
C ASP A 458 -27.61 -8.44 -7.54
N TYR A 459 -26.92 -8.99 -6.54
CA TYR A 459 -27.51 -9.69 -5.40
C TYR A 459 -26.88 -9.29 -4.05
N THR A 460 -27.71 -9.28 -3.01
CA THR A 460 -27.32 -9.08 -1.61
C THR A 460 -27.65 -10.33 -0.80
N GLU A 461 -26.75 -10.70 0.12
CA GLU A 461 -26.97 -11.76 1.11
C GLU A 461 -28.00 -11.35 2.16
N ILE A 462 -28.96 -12.22 2.44
CA ILE A 462 -29.86 -12.11 3.60
C ILE A 462 -29.23 -12.87 4.78
N ILE A 463 -28.90 -12.14 5.84
CA ILE A 463 -28.33 -12.67 7.09
C ILE A 463 -29.45 -13.06 8.04
N GLY A 464 -29.29 -14.24 8.64
CA GLY A 464 -30.36 -14.91 9.37
C GLY A 464 -31.22 -15.67 8.38
N ASN A 465 -31.69 -16.85 8.77
CA ASN A 465 -32.70 -17.57 8.00
C ASN A 465 -34.05 -17.20 8.63
N PRO A 466 -34.62 -16.01 8.33
CA PRO A 466 -35.89 -15.67 8.91
C PRO A 466 -36.91 -16.73 8.49
N PRO A 467 -37.72 -17.26 9.41
CA PRO A 467 -38.69 -18.33 9.11
C PRO A 467 -39.74 -17.92 8.05
N TYR A 468 -39.80 -16.63 7.72
CA TYR A 468 -40.71 -16.02 6.76
C TYR A 468 -40.13 -15.85 5.34
N LEU A 469 -38.83 -16.05 5.10
CA LEU A 469 -38.22 -15.99 3.76
C LEU A 469 -37.38 -17.24 3.51
N SER A 470 -37.72 -17.97 2.45
CA SER A 470 -36.98 -19.15 2.02
C SER A 470 -36.71 -19.08 0.51
N ALA A 471 -35.83 -19.95 0.01
CA ALA A 471 -35.65 -20.06 -1.42
C ALA A 471 -36.99 -20.42 -2.09
N GLY A 472 -37.44 -19.60 -3.03
CA GLY A 472 -38.75 -19.68 -3.68
C GLY A 472 -39.74 -18.60 -3.26
N THR A 473 -39.49 -17.83 -2.19
CA THR A 473 -40.39 -16.73 -1.80
C THR A 473 -40.31 -15.58 -2.81
N GLU A 474 -41.46 -15.17 -3.35
CA GLU A 474 -41.54 -14.06 -4.31
C GLU A 474 -41.42 -12.69 -3.62
N VAL A 475 -40.41 -11.93 -4.03
CA VAL A 475 -40.15 -10.57 -3.53
C VAL A 475 -40.41 -9.56 -4.62
N VAL A 476 -41.02 -8.44 -4.27
CA VAL A 476 -41.37 -7.37 -5.21
C VAL A 476 -40.12 -6.57 -5.58
N LEU A 477 -39.85 -6.46 -6.88
CA LEU A 477 -38.75 -5.66 -7.42
C LEU A 477 -39.18 -4.25 -7.80
N ARG A 478 -40.36 -4.12 -8.42
CA ARG A 478 -40.91 -2.85 -8.90
C ARG A 478 -42.39 -2.95 -9.19
N GLU A 479 -43.05 -1.81 -9.16
CA GLU A 479 -44.44 -1.63 -9.61
C GLU A 479 -44.48 -1.00 -11.01
N LYS A 480 -45.39 -1.48 -11.86
CA LYS A 480 -45.73 -0.85 -13.15
C LYS A 480 -47.21 -0.48 -13.15
N SER A 481 -47.51 0.78 -13.46
CA SER A 481 -48.88 1.20 -13.75
C SER A 481 -49.24 0.80 -15.17
N VAL A 482 -50.34 0.05 -15.32
CA VAL A 482 -50.90 -0.25 -16.63
C VAL A 482 -51.72 0.96 -17.06
N ARG A 483 -51.11 1.85 -17.85
CA ARG A 483 -51.88 2.88 -18.54
C ARG A 483 -52.75 2.16 -19.58
N LYS A 484 -54.06 2.08 -19.33
CA LYS A 484 -55.04 1.75 -20.36
C LYS A 484 -55.02 2.92 -21.36
N ASP A 485 -54.55 2.66 -22.58
CA ASP A 485 -54.73 3.56 -23.72
C ASP A 485 -56.21 3.73 -24.08
#